data_AF-A0AAD0DDM8-F1
#
_entry.id   AF-A0AAD0DDM8-F1
#
_cell.length_a   1.000
_cell.length_b   1.000
_cell.length_c   1.000
_cell.angle_alpha   90.00
_cell.angle_beta   90.00
_cell.angle_gamma   90.00
#
_symmetry.space_group_name_H-M   'P 1'
#
loop_
_entity.id
_entity.type
_entity.pdbx_description
1 polymer ?
#
loop_
_entity_poly.entity_id
_entity_poly.type
_entity_poly.pdbx_seq_one_letter_code
_entity_poly.pdbx_strand_id
1 'polypeptide(L)' 'MYALVLFICYLDAGCEDLVVDVYRTEPQCEASMDDQRIRHGGCYPVEDFIDGFWRPAQEYSDL' A
#
# COMPACT_ATOMS: atom_id res chain seq x y z
N MET A 1 -0.31 -12.39 4.49
CA MET A 1 -1.12 -11.27 3.94
C MET A 1 -0.16 -10.29 3.31
N TYR A 2 -0.52 -9.61 2.24
CA TYR A 2 0.37 -8.73 1.46
C TYR A 2 -0.27 -7.36 1.24
N ALA A 3 0.46 -6.28 1.48
CA ALA A 3 0.06 -4.92 1.19
C ALA A 3 0.64 -4.49 -0.16
N LEU A 4 -0.20 -3.91 -1.01
CA LEU A 4 0.22 -3.21 -2.21
C LEU A 4 0.60 -1.78 -1.82
N VAL A 5 1.87 -1.45 -1.98
CA VAL A 5 2.45 -0.16 -1.59
C VAL A 5 2.85 0.58 -2.86
N LEU A 6 2.45 1.84 -2.97
CA LEU A 6 2.80 2.77 -4.04
C LEU A 6 3.82 3.77 -3.52
N PHE A 7 4.93 3.93 -4.25
CA PHE A 7 5.96 4.91 -3.98
C PHE A 7 5.69 6.17 -4.80
N ILE A 8 5.33 7.26 -4.12
CA ILE A 8 5.07 8.56 -4.75
C ILE A 8 6.19 9.52 -4.34
N CYS A 9 6.97 9.99 -5.31
CA CYS A 9 7.97 11.04 -5.07
C CYS A 9 7.42 12.39 -5.53
N TYR A 10 7.22 13.30 -4.58
CA TYR A 10 6.84 14.68 -4.85
C TYR A 10 8.08 15.51 -5.19
N LEU A 11 7.93 16.51 -6.06
CA LEU A 11 9.05 17.33 -6.56
C LEU A 11 9.81 18.08 -5.45
N ASP A 12 9.14 18.43 -4.33
CA ASP A 12 9.70 19.25 -3.25
C ASP A 12 9.59 18.63 -1.84
N ALA A 13 8.90 17.48 -1.67
CA ALA A 13 8.53 16.95 -0.35
C ALA A 13 9.10 15.55 -0.03
N GLY A 14 9.92 14.99 -0.92
CA GLY A 14 10.46 13.64 -0.75
C GLY A 14 9.54 12.55 -1.31
N CYS A 15 9.87 11.29 -1.02
CA CYS A 15 9.10 10.14 -1.43
C CYS A 15 8.27 9.62 -0.26
N GLU A 16 7.02 9.30 -0.53
CA GLU A 16 6.06 8.77 0.43
C GLU A 16 5.55 7.41 -0.04
N ASP A 17 5.37 6.51 0.93
CA ASP A 17 4.91 5.15 0.73
C ASP A 17 3.42 5.09 1.08
N LEU A 18 2.57 4.83 0.09
CA LEU A 18 1.12 4.78 0.25
C LEU A 18 0.62 3.35 0.14
N VAL A 19 -0.09 2.86 1.16
CA VAL A 19 -0.81 1.58 1.06
C VAL A 19 -2.05 1.76 0.23
N VAL A 20 -2.11 1.04 -0.90
CA VAL A 20 -3.25 1.04 -1.81
C VAL A 20 -4.31 0.06 -1.34
N ASP A 21 -3.90 -1.19 -1.05
CA ASP A 21 -4.81 -2.28 -0.68
C ASP A 21 -4.06 -3.44 -0.01
N VAL A 22 -4.80 -4.39 0.59
CA VAL A 22 -4.25 -5.56 1.28
C VAL A 22 -4.90 -6.85 0.76
N TYR A 23 -4.05 -7.80 0.34
CA TYR A 23 -4.41 -9.09 -0.23
C TYR A 23 -4.03 -10.24 0.70
N ARG A 24 -4.70 -11.39 0.51
CA ARG A 24 -4.40 -12.59 1.31
C ARG A 24 -3.11 -13.26 0.84
N THR A 25 -2.85 -13.27 -0.47
CA THR A 25 -1.71 -13.93 -1.10
C THR A 25 -0.93 -12.97 -2.00
N GLU A 26 0.36 -13.24 -2.20
CA GLU A 26 1.25 -12.46 -3.06
C GLU A 26 0.77 -12.38 -4.51
N PRO A 27 0.34 -13.50 -5.16
CA PRO A 27 -0.07 -13.44 -6.56
C PRO A 27 -1.33 -12.60 -6.79
N GLN A 28 -2.21 -12.49 -5.78
CA GLN A 28 -3.37 -11.59 -5.85
C GLN A 28 -2.92 -10.12 -5.85
N CYS A 29 -1.93 -9.79 -5.03
CA CYS A 29 -1.36 -8.45 -4.98
C CYS A 29 -0.67 -8.09 -6.30
N GLU A 30 0.16 -8.99 -6.84
CA GLU A 30 0.86 -8.76 -8.11
C GLU A 30 -0.11 -8.59 -9.29
N ALA A 31 -1.16 -9.42 -9.36
CA ALA A 31 -2.19 -9.28 -10.37
C ALA A 31 -2.92 -7.93 -10.29
N SER A 32 -3.21 -7.46 -9.06
CA SER A 32 -3.81 -6.15 -8.84
C SER A 32 -2.86 -4.99 -9.18
N MET A 33 -1.56 -5.15 -8.89
CA MET A 33 -0.52 -4.18 -9.25
C MET A 33 -0.43 -4.02 -10.78
N ASP A 34 -0.50 -5.13 -11.53
CA ASP A 34 -0.50 -5.11 -13.00
C ASP A 34 -1.80 -4.51 -13.57
N ASP A 35 -2.96 -4.88 -13.04
CA ASP A 35 -4.27 -4.37 -13.46
C ASP A 35 -4.39 -2.85 -13.26
N GLN A 36 -3.94 -2.35 -12.12
CA GLN A 36 -3.88 -0.93 -11.79
C GLN A 36 -2.71 -0.19 -12.49
N ARG A 37 -1.88 -0.91 -13.27
CA ARG A 37 -0.69 -0.40 -13.96
C ARG A 37 0.28 0.34 -13.04
N ILE A 38 0.38 -0.12 -11.80
CA ILE A 38 1.29 0.45 -10.81
C ILE A 38 2.71 0.00 -11.18
N ARG A 39 3.53 0.96 -11.62
CA ARG A 39 4.94 0.72 -11.99
C ARG A 39 5.93 1.08 -10.91
N HIS A 40 5.53 1.96 -9.99
CA HIS A 40 6.35 2.43 -8.88
C HIS A 40 5.71 1.96 -7.58
N GLY A 41 5.61 0.65 -7.41
CA GLY A 41 5.00 0.02 -6.24
C GLY A 41 5.53 -1.39 -6.02
N GLY A 42 5.11 -2.01 -4.94
CA GLY A 42 5.50 -3.37 -4.57
C GLY A 42 4.51 -4.04 -3.64
N CYS A 43 4.54 -5.36 -3.64
CA CYS A 43 3.77 -6.20 -2.74
C CYS A 43 4.64 -6.62 -1.56
N TYR A 44 4.31 -6.14 -0.36
CA TYR A 44 5.07 -6.41 0.85
C TYR A 44 4.26 -7.29 1.80
N PRO A 45 4.86 -8.29 2.47
CA PRO A 45 4.16 -9.00 3.53
C PRO A 45 3.74 -8.01 4.62
N VAL A 46 2.49 -8.09 5.06
CA VAL A 46 1.91 -7.14 6.03
C VAL A 46 2.70 -7.09 7.32
N GLU A 47 3.30 -8.20 7.74
CA GLU A 47 4.13 -8.26 8.96
C GLU A 47 5.36 -7.33 8.89
N ASP A 48 5.86 -7.01 7.69
CA ASP A 48 6.99 -6.09 7.48
C ASP A 48 6.57 -4.61 7.30
N PHE A 49 5.26 -4.30 7.25
CA PHE A 49 4.75 -2.93 7.05
C PHE A 49 4.25 -2.25 8.36
N ILE A 50 4.25 -2.97 9.49
CA ILE A 50 3.73 -2.50 10.79
C ILE A 50 4.79 -1.74 11.59
N ASP A 51 5.48 -0.77 10.99
CA ASP A 51 6.51 0.02 11.71
C ASP A 51 6.30 1.55 11.71
N GLY A 52 5.16 2.08 11.22
CA GLY A 52 4.94 3.51 11.45
C GLY A 52 3.62 4.16 11.05
N PHE A 53 2.86 3.59 10.10
CA PHE A 53 1.76 4.36 9.46
C PHE A 53 0.36 3.78 9.63
N TRP A 54 0.20 2.54 10.10
CA TRP A 54 -1.13 1.93 10.23
C TRP A 54 -1.73 2.16 11.62
N ARG A 55 -2.42 3.30 11.80
CA ARG A 55 -3.48 3.36 12.81
C ARG A 55 -4.75 2.79 12.17
N PRO A 56 -5.38 1.74 12.72
CA PRO A 56 -6.68 1.32 12.23
C PRO A 56 -7.62 2.53 12.28
N ALA A 57 -8.33 2.81 11.18
CA ALA A 57 -9.39 3.80 11.19
C ALA A 57 -10.43 3.35 12.23
N GLN A 58 -10.43 4.00 13.39
CA GLN A 58 -11.40 3.73 14.47
C GLN A 58 -12.69 4.54 14.29
N GLU A 59 -12.73 5.45 13.32
CA GLU A 59 -13.91 6.26 13.02
C GLU A 59 -14.23 6.22 11.53
N TYR A 60 -15.53 6.06 11.26
CA TYR A 60 -16.11 6.10 9.93
C TYR A 60 -16.10 7.54 9.40
N SER A 61 -15.77 7.72 8.11
CA SER A 61 -15.75 9.03 7.43
C SER A 61 -17.15 9.64 7.19
N ASP A 62 -18.22 8.96 7.59
CA ASP A 62 -19.60 9.25 7.14
C ASP A 62 -20.45 9.97 8.21
N LEU A 63 -19.89 10.96 8.93
CA LEU A 63 -20.71 11.88 9.74
C LEU A 63 -21.12 13.13 8.97
#